data_AF-A0A8J5MNM3-F1
#
_entry.id   AF-A0A8J5MNM3-F1
#
_cell.length_a   1.000
_cell.length_b   1.000
_cell.length_c   1.000
_cell.angle_alpha   90.00
_cell.angle_beta   90.00
_cell.angle_gamma   90.00
#
_symmetry.space_group_name_H-M   'P 1'
#
loop_
_entity.id
_entity.type
_entity.pdbx_description
1 polymer ?
#
loop_
_entity_poly.entity_id
_entity_poly.type
_entity_poly.pdbx_seq_one_letter_code
_entity_poly.pdbx_strand_id
1 'polypeptide(L)'
;PLLHQWTKANALFKPPVINQCRTIELKLTKLWHKAVETSLGKGNLARKNEFLHTLDTLFDILTCKCSIQLCSESNCSHSGKRENNSHIDCGCPREKKIPVLELEFIKAQRTKAEGQGSMQMGSIDYSETKKQIANAKKREQIREREQKKKMKSEEAIQREEELCQDVYHFFDKPPLTTSLTSQELRNLKETPMQVPKWPSHTQSVERCVKMVTEAAGHVYSHKRR
;
A
#
# COMPACT_ATOMS: atom_id res chain seq x y z
N PRO A 1 -2.10 29.89 -27.02
CA PRO A 1 -3.28 29.23 -26.40
C PRO A 1 -3.19 27.70 -26.51
N LEU A 2 -3.03 27.01 -25.38
CA LEU A 2 -2.97 25.54 -25.28
C LEU A 2 -4.09 24.83 -26.04
N LEU A 3 -5.29 25.43 -26.04
CA LEU A 3 -6.44 24.92 -26.79
C LEU A 3 -6.19 24.85 -28.30
N HIS A 4 -5.48 25.82 -28.90
CA HIS A 4 -5.17 25.81 -30.33
C HIS A 4 -4.14 24.75 -30.70
N GLN A 5 -3.14 24.53 -29.84
CA GLN A 5 -2.15 23.45 -30.01
C GLN A 5 -2.82 22.08 -29.81
N TRP A 6 -3.72 21.96 -28.84
CA TRP A 6 -4.52 20.75 -28.59
C TRP A 6 -5.44 20.43 -29.76
N THR A 7 -6.16 21.41 -30.31
CA THR A 7 -7.02 21.23 -31.49
C THR A 7 -6.20 20.88 -32.73
N LYS A 8 -5.01 21.48 -32.91
CA LYS A 8 -4.09 21.14 -34.01
C LYS A 8 -3.54 19.73 -33.88
N ALA A 9 -3.20 19.28 -32.68
CA ALA A 9 -2.78 17.91 -32.40
C ALA A 9 -3.94 16.92 -32.65
N ASN A 10 -5.13 17.20 -32.11
CA ASN A 10 -6.32 16.34 -32.27
C ASN A 10 -6.82 16.26 -33.72
N ALA A 11 -6.69 17.31 -34.53
CA ALA A 11 -7.03 17.26 -35.94
C ALA A 11 -6.16 16.25 -36.74
N LEU A 12 -4.97 15.92 -36.22
CA LEU A 12 -4.08 14.90 -36.76
C LEU A 12 -4.34 13.51 -36.16
N PHE A 13 -4.93 13.43 -34.97
CA PHE A 13 -5.42 12.19 -34.37
C PHE A 13 -6.75 11.75 -35.00
N LYS A 14 -6.70 11.10 -36.16
CA LYS A 14 -7.82 10.26 -36.59
C LYS A 14 -7.71 8.92 -35.87
N PRO A 15 -8.69 8.52 -35.03
CA PRO A 15 -8.64 7.21 -34.39
C PRO A 15 -8.62 6.13 -35.47
N PRO A 16 -7.82 5.05 -35.28
CA PRO A 16 -7.78 3.96 -36.24
C PRO A 16 -9.17 3.35 -36.38
N VAL A 17 -9.58 3.01 -37.60
CA VAL A 17 -10.83 2.28 -37.80
C VAL A 17 -10.66 0.85 -37.28
N ILE A 18 -11.37 0.59 -36.19
CA ILE A 18 -11.49 -0.73 -35.57
C ILE A 18 -12.50 -1.54 -36.40
N ASN A 19 -12.30 -2.86 -36.46
CA ASN A 19 -13.30 -3.77 -37.02
C ASN A 19 -14.67 -3.53 -36.36
N GLN A 20 -15.73 -3.49 -37.17
CA GLN A 20 -17.10 -3.38 -36.66
C GLN A 20 -17.42 -4.56 -35.72
N CYS A 21 -18.28 -4.35 -34.73
CA CYS A 21 -18.65 -5.36 -33.72
C CYS A 21 -19.02 -6.72 -34.34
N ARG A 22 -19.83 -6.69 -35.42
CA ARG A 22 -20.21 -7.90 -36.17
C ARG A 22 -19.00 -8.71 -36.69
N THR A 23 -17.97 -8.02 -37.17
CA THR A 23 -16.74 -8.67 -37.66
C THR A 23 -15.94 -9.28 -36.52
N ILE A 24 -15.94 -8.64 -35.34
CA ILE A 24 -15.28 -9.15 -34.14
C ILE A 24 -16.00 -10.41 -33.63
N GLU A 25 -17.33 -10.37 -33.52
CA GLU A 25 -18.16 -11.50 -33.10
C GLU A 25 -17.98 -12.73 -33.99
N LEU A 26 -17.96 -12.53 -35.32
CA LEU A 26 -17.71 -13.62 -36.27
C LEU A 26 -16.32 -14.23 -36.10
N LYS A 27 -15.30 -13.40 -35.81
CA LYS A 27 -13.95 -13.90 -35.54
C LYS A 27 -13.90 -14.70 -34.24
N LEU A 28 -14.47 -14.17 -33.16
CA LEU A 28 -14.55 -14.85 -31.87
C LEU A 28 -15.25 -16.20 -31.98
N THR A 29 -16.36 -16.26 -32.71
CA THR A 29 -17.11 -17.52 -32.93
C THR A 29 -16.25 -18.56 -33.66
N LYS A 30 -15.55 -18.15 -34.74
CA LYS A 30 -14.65 -19.05 -35.49
C LYS A 30 -13.50 -19.56 -34.63
N LEU A 31 -12.95 -18.71 -33.79
CA LEU A 31 -11.85 -19.06 -32.89
C LEU A 31 -12.30 -19.99 -31.77
N TRP A 32 -13.48 -19.75 -31.22
CA TRP A 32 -14.10 -20.62 -30.25
C TRP A 32 -14.28 -22.04 -30.82
N HIS A 33 -14.79 -22.15 -32.05
CA HIS A 33 -14.89 -23.46 -32.72
C HIS A 33 -13.53 -24.12 -32.91
N LYS A 34 -12.51 -23.38 -33.38
CA LYS A 34 -11.14 -23.93 -33.50
C LYS A 34 -10.56 -24.38 -32.16
N ALA A 35 -10.86 -23.67 -31.08
CA ALA A 35 -10.43 -24.04 -29.72
C ALA A 35 -11.08 -25.35 -29.28
N VAL A 36 -12.39 -25.49 -29.51
CA VAL A 36 -13.16 -26.71 -29.20
C VAL A 36 -12.67 -27.90 -30.02
N GLU A 37 -12.42 -27.74 -31.32
CA GLU A 37 -11.87 -28.82 -32.14
C GLU A 37 -10.47 -29.25 -31.65
N THR A 38 -9.64 -28.28 -31.30
CA THR A 38 -8.28 -28.51 -30.79
C THR A 38 -8.30 -29.23 -29.44
N SER A 39 -9.21 -28.87 -28.53
CA SER A 39 -9.34 -29.49 -27.20
C SER A 39 -9.88 -30.92 -27.27
N LEU A 40 -10.75 -31.21 -28.24
CA LEU A 40 -11.25 -32.56 -28.54
C LEU A 40 -10.19 -33.45 -29.25
N GLY A 41 -8.96 -32.95 -29.41
CA GLY A 41 -7.87 -33.69 -30.06
C GLY A 41 -8.02 -33.80 -31.59
N LYS A 42 -8.98 -33.09 -32.19
CA LYS A 42 -9.23 -33.12 -33.63
C LYS A 42 -8.28 -32.15 -34.33
N GLY A 43 -7.12 -32.63 -34.77
CA GLY A 43 -6.17 -31.83 -35.55
C GLY A 43 -4.74 -32.34 -35.49
N ASN A 44 -3.96 -32.09 -36.54
CA ASN A 44 -2.53 -32.35 -36.57
C ASN A 44 -1.75 -31.28 -35.79
N LEU A 45 -0.47 -31.55 -35.46
CA LEU A 45 0.40 -30.63 -34.74
C LEU A 45 0.50 -29.25 -35.43
N ALA A 46 0.51 -29.24 -36.76
CA ALA A 46 0.54 -28.01 -37.55
C ALA A 46 -0.68 -27.11 -37.28
N ARG A 47 -1.90 -27.67 -37.27
CA ARG A 47 -3.13 -26.92 -36.95
C ARG A 47 -3.13 -26.39 -35.51
N LYS A 48 -2.55 -27.14 -34.56
CA LYS A 48 -2.40 -26.68 -33.17
C LYS A 48 -1.46 -25.48 -33.08
N ASN A 49 -0.31 -25.55 -33.76
CA ASN A 49 0.64 -24.44 -33.80
C ASN A 49 0.05 -23.20 -34.50
N GLU A 50 -0.70 -23.39 -35.59
CA GLU A 50 -1.43 -22.30 -36.26
C GLU A 50 -2.47 -21.67 -35.33
N PHE A 51 -3.21 -22.48 -34.56
CA PHE A 51 -4.16 -21.98 -33.58
C PHE A 51 -3.47 -21.15 -32.48
N LEU A 52 -2.35 -21.64 -31.93
CA LEU A 52 -1.57 -20.90 -30.93
C LEU A 52 -1.07 -19.56 -31.47
N HIS A 53 -0.52 -19.54 -32.68
CA HIS A 53 -0.12 -18.29 -33.35
C HIS A 53 -1.32 -17.35 -33.59
N THR A 54 -2.51 -17.90 -33.83
CA THR A 54 -3.73 -17.09 -33.97
C THR A 54 -4.16 -16.47 -32.64
N LEU A 55 -3.89 -17.12 -31.49
CA LEU A 55 -4.16 -16.54 -30.17
C LEU A 55 -3.29 -15.32 -29.89
N ASP A 56 -2.01 -15.35 -30.28
CA ASP A 56 -1.09 -14.21 -30.13
C ASP A 56 -1.54 -13.00 -30.96
N THR A 57 -2.21 -13.23 -32.08
CA THR A 57 -2.68 -12.20 -33.02
C THR A 57 -4.18 -11.88 -32.90
N LEU A 58 -4.87 -12.51 -31.94
CA LEU A 58 -6.33 -12.45 -31.74
C LEU A 58 -6.87 -11.02 -31.63
N PHE A 59 -6.14 -10.18 -30.91
CA PHE A 59 -6.54 -8.81 -30.61
C PHE A 59 -6.10 -7.80 -31.67
N ASP A 60 -5.59 -8.23 -32.84
CA ASP A 60 -5.39 -7.35 -33.98
C ASP A 60 -6.74 -7.03 -34.67
N ILE A 61 -7.48 -6.14 -34.02
CA ILE A 61 -8.80 -5.64 -34.43
C ILE A 61 -8.72 -4.50 -35.45
N LEU A 62 -7.52 -4.13 -35.90
CA LEU A 62 -7.35 -3.10 -36.93
C LEU A 62 -7.77 -3.61 -38.31
N THR A 63 -8.33 -2.72 -39.13
CA THR A 63 -8.72 -3.05 -40.50
C THR A 63 -7.52 -3.16 -41.44
N CYS A 64 -6.51 -2.30 -41.27
CA CYS A 64 -5.30 -2.34 -42.09
C CYS A 64 -4.41 -3.48 -41.64
N LYS A 65 -3.97 -4.34 -42.57
CA LYS A 65 -3.04 -5.47 -42.33
C LYS A 65 -1.71 -5.31 -43.07
N CYS A 66 -1.41 -4.12 -43.56
CA CYS A 66 -0.13 -3.84 -44.24
C CYS A 66 1.05 -4.07 -43.30
N SER A 67 2.18 -4.52 -43.86
CA SER A 67 3.41 -4.77 -43.13
C SER A 67 4.05 -3.46 -42.66
N ILE A 68 4.56 -3.46 -41.42
CA ILE A 68 5.23 -2.32 -40.81
C ILE A 68 6.72 -2.65 -40.71
N GLN A 69 7.56 -1.81 -41.29
CA GLN A 69 9.02 -1.94 -41.28
C GLN A 69 9.62 -0.98 -40.25
N LEU A 70 10.70 -1.39 -39.58
CA LEU A 70 11.47 -0.46 -38.74
C LEU A 70 12.54 0.22 -39.58
N CYS A 71 12.93 1.44 -39.20
CA CYS A 71 14.07 2.14 -39.80
C CYS A 71 15.34 1.28 -39.81
N SER A 72 15.53 0.41 -38.80
CA SER A 72 16.67 -0.51 -38.70
C SER A 72 16.67 -1.63 -39.74
N GLU A 73 15.51 -1.97 -40.30
CA GLU A 73 15.33 -3.07 -41.27
C GLU A 73 15.25 -2.57 -42.72
N SER A 74 14.95 -1.29 -42.92
CA SER A 74 14.87 -0.65 -44.22
C SER A 74 16.11 0.22 -44.47
N ASN A 75 16.68 0.22 -45.68
CA ASN A 75 17.69 1.21 -46.10
C ASN A 75 17.06 2.61 -46.19
N CYS A 76 16.82 3.21 -45.02
CA CYS A 76 16.17 4.50 -44.89
C CYS A 76 17.22 5.61 -45.02
N SER A 77 17.07 6.51 -45.98
CA SER A 77 18.02 7.60 -46.28
C SER A 77 18.01 8.74 -45.25
N HIS A 78 17.46 8.53 -44.05
CA HIS A 78 17.29 9.56 -43.04
C HIS A 78 18.34 9.45 -41.93
N SER A 79 19.31 10.35 -41.96
CA SER A 79 20.39 10.52 -40.98
C SER A 79 19.99 11.46 -39.83
N GLY A 80 18.86 11.22 -39.17
CA GLY A 80 18.40 12.06 -38.06
C GLY A 80 17.48 11.35 -37.07
N LYS A 81 17.56 11.74 -35.79
CA LYS A 81 16.65 11.31 -34.71
C LYS A 81 15.23 11.78 -35.04
N ARG A 82 14.41 10.92 -35.65
CA ARG A 82 12.96 11.12 -35.68
C ARG A 82 12.36 10.61 -34.38
N GLU A 83 11.20 11.15 -34.01
CA GLU A 83 10.38 10.66 -32.90
C GLU A 83 9.79 9.27 -33.18
N ASN A 84 9.62 8.87 -34.46
CA ASN A 84 9.08 7.56 -34.85
C ASN A 84 10.03 6.83 -35.81
N ASN A 85 10.41 5.60 -35.44
CA ASN A 85 11.34 4.74 -36.19
C ASN A 85 10.63 3.64 -37.02
N SER A 86 9.36 3.85 -37.38
CA SER A 86 8.53 2.87 -38.09
C SER A 86 7.97 3.42 -39.40
N HIS A 87 7.98 2.59 -40.44
CA HIS A 87 7.49 2.87 -41.78
C HIS A 87 6.39 1.88 -42.16
N ILE A 88 5.38 2.36 -42.89
CA ILE A 88 4.31 1.53 -43.44
C ILE A 88 4.07 1.97 -44.89
N ASP A 89 4.26 1.06 -45.84
CA ASP A 89 3.78 1.29 -47.20
C ASP A 89 2.34 0.75 -47.30
N CYS A 90 1.38 1.66 -47.29
CA CYS A 90 -0.03 1.34 -47.14
C CYS A 90 -0.88 1.97 -48.26
N GLY A 91 -1.40 1.12 -49.14
CA GLY A 91 -2.39 1.46 -50.16
C GLY A 91 -3.84 1.51 -49.65
N CYS A 92 -4.10 1.35 -48.35
CA CYS A 92 -5.47 1.39 -47.83
C CYS A 92 -6.10 2.80 -47.95
N PRO A 93 -7.44 2.89 -48.04
CA PRO A 93 -8.16 4.17 -47.95
C PRO A 93 -7.78 4.94 -46.68
N ARG A 94 -7.77 6.28 -46.75
CA ARG A 94 -7.33 7.14 -45.64
C ARG A 94 -8.07 6.85 -44.34
N GLU A 95 -9.35 6.51 -44.38
CA GLU A 95 -10.10 6.18 -43.16
C GLU A 95 -9.62 4.88 -42.50
N LYS A 96 -9.04 3.93 -43.24
CA LYS A 96 -8.64 2.62 -42.74
C LYS A 96 -7.16 2.51 -42.38
N LYS A 97 -6.39 3.60 -42.56
CA LYS A 97 -4.94 3.62 -42.30
C LYS A 97 -4.65 3.63 -40.80
N ILE A 98 -3.51 3.04 -40.44
CA ILE A 98 -2.98 3.06 -39.07
C ILE A 98 -2.31 4.41 -38.85
N PRO A 99 -2.60 5.13 -37.75
CA PRO A 99 -1.91 6.37 -37.42
C PRO A 99 -0.39 6.17 -37.30
N VAL A 100 0.39 7.14 -37.77
CA VAL A 100 1.87 7.04 -37.80
C VAL A 100 2.47 6.87 -36.41
N LEU A 101 1.90 7.54 -35.40
CA LEU A 101 2.33 7.44 -34.00
C LEU A 101 2.13 6.04 -33.41
N GLU A 102 1.16 5.29 -33.94
CA GLU A 102 0.79 3.96 -33.44
C GLU A 102 1.56 2.84 -34.15
N LEU A 103 2.36 3.13 -35.20
CA LEU A 103 2.98 2.10 -36.03
C LEU A 103 3.95 1.22 -35.24
N GLU A 104 4.74 1.81 -34.35
CA GLU A 104 5.70 1.06 -33.54
C GLU A 104 4.99 0.15 -32.53
N PHE A 105 3.98 0.69 -31.84
CA PHE A 105 3.14 -0.08 -30.93
C PHE A 105 2.42 -1.22 -31.65
N ILE A 106 1.78 -0.95 -32.78
CA ILE A 106 1.04 -1.97 -33.55
C ILE A 106 1.98 -3.02 -34.13
N LYS A 107 3.18 -2.63 -34.61
CA LYS A 107 4.19 -3.61 -35.00
C LYS A 107 4.56 -4.50 -33.83
N ALA A 108 4.88 -3.90 -32.68
CA ALA A 108 5.22 -4.65 -31.47
C ALA A 108 4.10 -5.59 -31.02
N GLN A 109 2.82 -5.21 -31.16
CA GLN A 109 1.67 -6.10 -30.90
C GLN A 109 1.58 -7.24 -31.91
N ARG A 110 1.85 -6.99 -33.20
CA ARG A 110 1.78 -8.00 -34.27
C ARG A 110 2.92 -9.01 -34.23
N THR A 111 4.11 -8.59 -33.80
CA THR A 111 5.28 -9.46 -33.67
C THR A 111 5.44 -10.05 -32.27
N LYS A 112 4.43 -9.96 -31.40
CA LYS A 112 4.45 -10.68 -30.12
C LYS A 112 4.60 -12.17 -30.38
N ALA A 113 5.70 -12.74 -29.90
CA ALA A 113 5.88 -14.18 -29.79
C ALA A 113 5.70 -14.55 -28.31
N GLU A 114 4.98 -15.64 -28.04
CA GLU A 114 4.88 -16.24 -26.69
C GLU A 114 4.21 -15.33 -25.63
N GLY A 115 3.27 -14.48 -26.04
CA GLY A 115 2.48 -13.66 -25.11
C GLY A 115 3.23 -12.52 -24.40
N GLN A 116 4.54 -12.34 -24.63
CA GLN A 116 5.32 -11.23 -24.07
C GLN A 116 5.71 -10.24 -25.18
N GLY A 117 5.10 -9.06 -25.19
CA GLY A 117 5.55 -7.96 -26.04
C GLY A 117 6.35 -6.94 -25.24
N SER A 118 7.29 -6.27 -25.91
CA SER A 118 8.06 -5.15 -25.34
C SER A 118 7.16 -4.01 -24.81
N MET A 119 5.97 -3.85 -25.37
CA MET A 119 5.01 -2.80 -25.03
C MET A 119 3.66 -3.40 -24.58
N GLN A 120 3.66 -4.22 -23.53
CA GLN A 120 2.42 -4.76 -22.95
C GLN A 120 1.81 -3.81 -21.92
N MET A 121 0.55 -3.44 -22.13
CA MET A 121 -0.26 -2.77 -21.12
C MET A 121 -0.54 -3.73 -19.97
N GLY A 122 -0.21 -3.33 -18.73
CA GLY A 122 -0.37 -4.17 -17.54
C GLY A 122 0.88 -4.96 -17.12
N SER A 123 2.04 -4.68 -17.71
CA SER A 123 3.31 -5.14 -17.14
C SER A 123 3.54 -4.48 -15.77
N ILE A 124 4.16 -5.23 -14.86
CA ILE A 124 4.49 -4.73 -13.52
C ILE A 124 5.48 -3.57 -13.67
N ASP A 125 5.08 -2.37 -13.23
CA ASP A 125 6.00 -1.25 -13.10
C ASP A 125 7.02 -1.58 -12.02
N TYR A 126 8.17 -2.07 -12.45
CA TYR A 126 9.22 -2.54 -11.57
C TYR A 126 9.80 -1.43 -10.69
N SER A 127 9.78 -0.19 -11.18
CA SER A 127 10.29 0.97 -10.46
C SER A 127 9.36 1.35 -9.30
N GLU A 128 8.05 1.41 -9.56
CA GLU A 128 7.04 1.69 -8.55
C GLU A 128 6.87 0.53 -7.57
N THR A 129 6.91 -0.71 -8.06
CA THR A 129 6.84 -1.92 -7.22
C THR A 129 7.99 -1.95 -6.20
N LYS A 130 9.22 -1.62 -6.62
CA LYS A 130 10.36 -1.50 -5.71
C LYS A 130 10.15 -0.43 -4.63
N LYS A 131 9.64 0.75 -5.01
CA LYS A 131 9.34 1.83 -4.06
C LYS A 131 8.27 1.42 -3.06
N GLN A 132 7.21 0.76 -3.50
CA GLN A 132 6.13 0.29 -2.63
C GLN A 132 6.64 -0.74 -1.62
N ILE A 133 7.46 -1.71 -2.04
CA ILE A 133 8.07 -2.70 -1.15
C ILE A 133 8.97 -2.02 -0.10
N ALA A 134 9.80 -1.05 -0.51
CA ALA A 134 10.67 -0.31 0.41
C ALA A 134 9.86 0.48 1.45
N ASN A 135 8.78 1.13 1.03
CA ASN A 135 7.89 1.88 1.90
C ASN A 135 7.15 0.97 2.89
N ALA A 136 6.69 -0.21 2.45
CA ALA A 136 6.05 -1.20 3.30
C ALA A 136 7.01 -1.68 4.41
N LYS A 137 8.24 -2.04 4.07
CA LYS A 137 9.29 -2.43 5.04
C LYS A 137 9.56 -1.32 6.06
N LYS A 138 9.61 -0.06 5.62
CA LYS A 138 9.82 1.08 6.52
C LYS A 138 8.65 1.24 7.50
N ARG A 139 7.40 1.07 7.04
CA ARG A 139 6.20 1.13 7.91
C ARG A 139 6.16 -0.01 8.92
N GLU A 140 6.60 -1.20 8.54
CA GLU A 140 6.70 -2.36 9.44
C GLU A 140 7.73 -2.13 10.54
N GLN A 141 8.94 -1.67 10.20
CA GLN A 141 9.97 -1.33 11.19
C GLN A 141 9.54 -0.24 12.17
N ILE A 142 8.78 0.76 11.71
CA ILE A 142 8.23 1.80 12.60
C ILE A 142 7.24 1.17 13.59
N ARG A 143 6.31 0.32 13.13
CA ARG A 143 5.33 -0.36 13.98
C ARG A 143 5.99 -1.25 15.04
N GLU A 144 7.02 -2.01 14.67
CA GLU A 144 7.77 -2.83 15.62
C GLU A 144 8.46 -1.99 16.71
N ARG A 145 9.05 -0.85 16.35
CA ARG A 145 9.68 0.07 17.30
C ARG A 145 8.65 0.67 18.26
N GLU A 146 7.47 1.03 17.77
CA GLU A 146 6.38 1.54 18.61
C GLU A 146 5.84 0.48 19.57
N GLN A 147 5.65 -0.76 19.11
CA GLN A 147 5.25 -1.88 19.98
C GLN A 147 6.29 -2.16 21.07
N LYS A 148 7.58 -2.21 20.72
CA LYS A 148 8.66 -2.39 21.71
C LYS A 148 8.71 -1.27 22.74
N LYS A 149 8.41 -0.03 22.35
CA LYS A 149 8.32 1.10 23.29
C LYS A 149 7.13 0.95 24.25
N LYS A 150 5.96 0.54 23.74
CA LYS A 150 4.77 0.31 24.57
C LYS A 150 4.97 -0.82 25.58
N MET A 151 5.51 -1.96 25.15
CA MET A 151 5.82 -3.06 26.07
C MET A 151 6.76 -2.62 27.20
N LYS A 152 7.84 -1.87 26.88
CA LYS A 152 8.76 -1.37 27.90
C LYS A 152 8.12 -0.38 28.87
N SER A 153 7.18 0.46 28.40
CA SER A 153 6.46 1.37 29.29
C SER A 153 5.48 0.63 30.20
N GLU A 154 4.78 -0.38 29.69
CA GLU A 154 3.87 -1.21 30.47
C GLU A 154 4.62 -2.01 31.55
N GLU A 155 5.75 -2.62 31.19
CA GLU A 155 6.64 -3.30 32.15
C GLU A 155 7.19 -2.37 33.24
N ALA A 156 7.42 -1.08 32.92
CA ALA A 156 7.90 -0.11 33.90
C ALA A 156 6.80 0.28 34.90
N ILE A 157 5.58 0.50 34.40
CA ILE A 157 4.40 0.79 35.24
C ILE A 157 4.14 -0.38 36.17
N GLN A 158 4.17 -1.62 35.66
CA GLN A 158 3.93 -2.81 36.45
C GLN A 158 4.98 -3.02 37.55
N ARG A 159 6.25 -2.74 37.26
CA ARG A 159 7.32 -2.74 38.29
C ARG A 159 7.12 -1.67 39.36
N GLU A 160 6.70 -0.46 38.99
CA GLU A 160 6.38 0.58 39.97
C GLU A 160 5.19 0.19 40.86
N GLU A 161 4.17 -0.47 40.28
CA GLU A 161 3.00 -0.95 41.00
C GLU A 161 3.34 -2.07 41.99
N GLU A 162 4.17 -3.04 41.60
CA GLU A 162 4.71 -4.09 42.49
C GLU A 162 5.49 -3.49 43.66
N LEU A 163 6.38 -2.53 43.41
CA LEU A 163 7.12 -1.79 44.46
C LEU A 163 6.18 -1.05 45.41
N CYS A 164 5.09 -0.47 44.90
CA CYS A 164 4.09 0.20 45.73
C CYS A 164 3.38 -0.83 46.63
N GLN A 165 3.05 -1.99 46.08
CA GLN A 165 2.32 -3.04 46.79
C GLN A 165 3.15 -3.70 47.90
N ASP A 166 4.45 -3.92 47.67
CA ASP A 166 5.39 -4.39 48.69
C ASP A 166 5.55 -3.40 49.85
N VAL A 167 5.56 -2.09 49.55
CA VAL A 167 5.56 -1.06 50.60
C VAL A 167 4.26 -1.10 51.40
N TYR A 168 3.10 -1.26 50.76
CA TYR A 168 1.81 -1.37 51.47
C TYR A 168 1.75 -2.61 52.37
N HIS A 169 2.29 -3.75 51.94
CA HIS A 169 2.31 -4.98 52.73
C HIS A 169 3.23 -4.86 53.97
N PHE A 170 4.32 -4.09 53.90
CA PHE A 170 5.19 -3.81 55.04
C PHE A 170 4.51 -2.94 56.13
N PHE A 171 3.43 -2.23 55.81
CA PHE A 171 2.66 -1.38 56.73
C PHE A 171 1.37 -2.04 57.25
N ASP A 172 1.29 -3.37 57.32
CA ASP A 172 0.04 -4.08 57.62
C ASP A 172 -0.59 -3.80 59.00
N LYS A 173 0.09 -3.08 59.91
CA LYS A 173 -0.57 -2.42 61.04
C LYS A 173 0.09 -1.08 61.32
N PRO A 174 -0.64 0.05 61.21
CA PRO A 174 -0.23 1.29 61.86
C PRO A 174 0.22 0.98 63.30
N PRO A 175 1.31 1.57 63.81
CA PRO A 175 1.76 1.33 65.19
C PRO A 175 0.71 1.71 66.24
N LEU A 176 -0.31 2.47 65.85
CA LEU A 176 -1.47 2.82 66.66
C LEU A 176 -2.52 1.70 66.76
N THR A 177 -2.46 0.69 65.88
CA THR A 177 -3.41 -0.44 65.83
C THR A 177 -2.74 -1.79 66.08
N THR A 178 -1.45 -1.82 66.38
CA THR A 178 -0.68 -3.05 66.67
C THR A 178 -1.13 -3.74 67.96
N SER A 179 -1.65 -3.00 68.94
CA SER A 179 -2.19 -3.54 70.20
C SER A 179 -3.66 -3.97 70.11
N LEU A 180 -4.35 -3.67 69.00
CA LEU A 180 -5.77 -3.98 68.84
C LEU A 180 -5.97 -5.38 68.26
N THR A 181 -6.96 -6.10 68.80
CA THR A 181 -7.40 -7.40 68.30
C THR A 181 -8.22 -7.27 67.02
N SER A 182 -8.33 -8.35 66.25
CA SER A 182 -9.12 -8.38 65.01
C SER A 182 -10.61 -8.07 65.22
N GLN A 183 -11.14 -8.27 66.44
CA GLN A 183 -12.52 -7.93 66.77
C GLN A 183 -12.70 -6.43 67.04
N GLU A 184 -11.76 -5.80 67.74
CA GLU A 184 -11.77 -4.35 67.99
C GLU A 184 -11.62 -3.56 66.69
N LEU A 185 -10.81 -4.06 65.74
CA LEU A 185 -10.69 -3.48 64.40
C LEU A 185 -12.00 -3.54 63.61
N ARG A 186 -12.77 -4.63 63.74
CA ARG A 186 -14.10 -4.74 63.12
C ARG A 186 -15.10 -3.78 63.77
N ASN A 187 -15.07 -3.66 65.10
CA ASN A 187 -15.93 -2.73 65.82
C ASN A 187 -15.64 -1.26 65.44
N LEU A 188 -14.38 -0.88 65.21
CA LEU A 188 -14.03 0.46 64.72
C LEU A 188 -14.55 0.74 63.30
N LYS A 189 -14.67 -0.29 62.45
CA LYS A 189 -15.24 -0.17 61.11
C LYS A 189 -16.76 0.02 61.15
N GLU A 190 -17.44 -0.70 62.04
CA GLU A 190 -18.90 -0.65 62.19
C GLU A 190 -19.37 0.57 63.00
N THR A 191 -18.54 1.03 63.93
CA THR A 191 -18.77 2.23 64.73
C THR A 191 -17.53 3.12 64.68
N PRO A 192 -17.46 4.07 63.72
CA PRO A 192 -16.34 4.98 63.64
C PRO A 192 -16.22 5.79 64.92
N MET A 193 -15.00 5.91 65.44
CA MET A 193 -14.71 6.72 66.63
C MET A 193 -15.21 8.15 66.40
N GLN A 194 -16.05 8.65 67.30
CA GLN A 194 -16.47 10.05 67.26
C GLN A 194 -15.32 10.93 67.73
N VAL A 195 -14.54 11.44 66.78
CA VAL A 195 -13.48 12.39 67.07
C VAL A 195 -14.13 13.73 67.41
N PRO A 196 -13.80 14.37 68.56
CA PRO A 196 -14.27 15.71 68.85
C PRO A 196 -13.96 16.65 67.69
N LYS A 197 -14.83 17.62 67.44
CA LYS A 197 -14.59 18.64 66.41
C LYS A 197 -13.48 19.59 66.91
N TRP A 198 -12.24 19.15 66.81
CA TRP A 198 -11.08 19.95 67.11
C TRP A 198 -11.04 21.14 66.14
N PRO A 199 -10.73 22.36 66.60
CA PRO A 199 -10.58 23.52 65.72
C PRO A 199 -9.27 23.40 64.92
N SER A 200 -9.29 22.53 63.91
CA SER A 200 -8.18 22.26 62.99
C SER A 200 -7.88 23.41 62.02
N HIS A 201 -8.71 24.46 62.03
CA HIS A 201 -8.59 25.67 61.19
C HIS A 201 -7.98 26.86 61.94
N THR A 202 -7.30 26.61 63.06
CA THR A 202 -6.54 27.68 63.72
C THR A 202 -5.25 27.93 62.95
N GLN A 203 -4.88 29.20 62.78
CA GLN A 203 -3.66 29.59 62.05
C GLN A 203 -2.39 28.91 62.61
N SER A 204 -2.38 28.59 63.91
CA SER A 204 -1.27 27.87 64.55
C SER A 204 -1.12 26.44 64.01
N VAL A 205 -2.23 25.71 63.84
CA VAL A 205 -2.24 24.35 63.28
C VAL A 205 -1.79 24.38 61.82
N GLU A 206 -2.29 25.32 61.02
CA GLU A 206 -1.89 25.45 59.62
C GLU A 206 -0.39 25.75 59.46
N ARG A 207 0.17 26.66 60.30
CA ARG A 207 1.61 26.95 60.30
C ARG A 207 2.44 25.73 60.70
N CYS A 208 1.97 24.96 61.69
CA CYS A 208 2.66 23.76 62.15
C CYS A 208 2.68 22.68 61.07
N VAL A 209 1.54 22.39 60.45
CA VAL A 209 1.43 21.44 59.33
C VAL A 209 2.32 21.87 58.16
N LYS A 210 2.33 23.16 57.81
CA LYS A 210 3.19 23.69 56.76
C LYS A 210 4.68 23.47 57.06
N MET A 211 5.16 23.84 58.26
CA MET A 211 6.55 23.65 58.65
C MET A 211 6.98 22.17 58.62
N VAL A 212 6.14 21.27 59.13
CA VAL A 212 6.43 19.83 59.12
C VAL A 212 6.49 19.29 57.69
N THR A 213 5.59 19.74 56.83
CA THR A 213 5.56 19.35 55.41
C THR A 213 6.81 19.84 54.66
N GLU A 214 7.22 21.08 54.89
CA GLU A 214 8.44 21.66 54.32
C GLU A 214 9.70 20.93 54.80
N ALA A 215 9.79 20.65 56.10
CA ALA A 215 10.91 19.88 56.68
C ALA A 215 10.97 18.45 56.13
N ALA A 216 9.83 17.77 56.01
CA ALA A 216 9.75 16.43 55.41
C ALA A 216 10.16 16.45 53.92
N GLY A 217 9.74 17.47 53.17
CA GLY A 217 10.16 17.69 51.79
C GLY A 217 11.68 17.86 51.64
N HIS A 218 12.32 18.57 52.58
CA HIS A 218 13.77 18.74 52.62
C HIS A 218 14.51 17.41 52.87
N VAL A 219 13.99 16.54 53.75
CA VAL A 219 14.57 15.21 53.99
C VAL A 219 14.41 14.29 52.76
N TYR A 220 13.26 14.34 52.10
CA TYR A 220 12.99 13.49 50.92
C TYR A 220 13.81 13.90 49.69
N SER A 221 14.08 15.20 49.52
CA SER A 221 14.90 15.72 48.43
C SER A 221 16.40 15.49 48.62
N HIS A 222 16.86 15.18 49.84
CA HIS A 222 18.26 14.82 50.11
C HIS A 222 18.66 13.44 49.57
N LYS A 223 17.69 12.54 49.33
CA LYS A 223 17.93 11.22 48.70
C LYS A 223 18.11 11.25 47.17
N ARG A 224 17.96 12.41 46.52
CA ARG A 224 18.13 12.60 45.07
C ARG A 224 19.39 13.39 44.68
N ARG A 225 20.34 13.57 45.60
CA ARG A 225 21.69 14.08 45.30
C ARG A 225 22.72 13.00 45.55
#